data_AF-A0A662BF06-F1
#
_entry.id   AF-A0A662BF06-F1
#
_cell.length_a   1.000
_cell.length_b   1.000
_cell.length_c   1.000
_cell.angle_alpha   90.00
_cell.angle_beta   90.00
_cell.angle_gamma   90.00
#
_symmetry.space_group_name_H-M   'P 1'
#
loop_
_entity.id
_entity.type
_entity.pdbx_description
1 polymer ?
#
loop_
_entity_poly.entity_id
_entity_poly.type
_entity_poly.pdbx_seq_one_letter_code
_entity_poly.pdbx_strand_id
1 'polypeptide(L)' 'MGYVRWDAGDWDKYSTVTSARTEKENFTSRTLNADMNPKDVVRESRDSDLNPQSTAIMVGCDVTGSMGMIANKLVSEGL' A
#
# COMPACT_ATOMS: atom_id res chain seq x y z
N MET A 1 4.37 -11.83 1.33
CA MET A 1 3.88 -10.64 2.07
C MET A 1 3.88 -10.96 3.55
N GLY A 2 4.37 -10.07 4.42
CA GLY A 2 4.27 -10.22 5.89
C GLY A 2 5.58 -10.25 6.70
N TYR A 3 6.74 -10.36 6.04
CA TYR A 3 8.05 -10.51 6.72
C TYR A 3 8.97 -9.29 6.57
N VAL A 4 8.46 -8.12 6.18
CA VAL A 4 9.28 -6.91 6.02
C VAL A 4 9.01 -5.95 7.16
N ARG A 5 10.08 -5.34 7.69
CA ARG A 5 9.97 -4.20 8.61
C ARG A 5 9.87 -2.93 7.80
N TRP A 6 9.06 -1.99 8.28
CA TRP A 6 9.05 -0.64 7.75
C TRP A 6 10.44 -0.01 7.93
N ASP A 7 10.96 0.59 6.86
CA ASP A 7 12.21 1.34 6.85
C ASP A 7 11.91 2.77 6.35
N ALA A 8 12.36 3.77 7.12
CA ALA A 8 12.12 5.16 6.81
C ALA A 8 12.87 5.60 5.53
N GLY A 9 14.05 5.05 5.27
CA GLY A 9 14.85 5.40 4.10
C GLY A 9 14.25 4.87 2.80
N ASP A 10 13.63 3.69 2.82
CA ASP A 10 12.89 3.16 1.67
C ASP A 10 11.58 3.93 1.45
N TRP A 11 10.92 4.38 2.52
CA TRP A 11 9.79 5.31 2.41
C TRP A 11 10.19 6.65 1.77
N ASP A 12 11.28 7.27 2.22
CA ASP A 12 11.74 8.55 1.69
C ASP A 12 12.09 8.47 0.19
N LYS A 13 12.73 7.38 -0.24
CA LYS A 13 13.00 7.14 -1.67
C LYS A 13 11.70 6.99 -2.47
N TYR A 14 10.74 6.23 -1.94
CA TYR A 14 9.46 5.99 -2.60
C TYR A 14 8.61 7.26 -2.71
N SER A 15 8.47 8.02 -1.61
CA SER A 15 7.65 9.24 -1.55
C SER A 15 8.24 10.36 -2.43
N THR A 16 9.57 10.50 -2.49
CA THR A 16 10.25 11.49 -3.35
C THR A 16 9.94 11.25 -4.83
N VAL A 17 9.94 9.99 -5.28
CA VAL A 17 9.66 9.65 -6.68
C VAL A 17 8.17 9.81 -7.00
N THR A 18 7.31 9.46 -6.05
CA THR A 18 5.87 9.37 -6.28
C THR A 18 5.17 10.73 -6.18
N SER A 19 5.65 11.61 -5.30
CA SER A 19 5.17 13.01 -5.17
C SER A 19 5.46 13.87 -6.38
N ALA A 20 6.51 13.55 -7.15
CA ALA A 20 6.85 14.25 -8.39
C ALA A 20 6.01 13.82 -9.61
N ARG A 21 5.18 12.78 -9.47
CA ARG A 21 4.37 12.19 -10.55
C ARG A 21 2.90 12.58 -10.44
N THR A 22 2.23 12.66 -11.58
CA THR A 22 0.78 12.88 -11.61
C THR A 22 0.01 11.62 -11.21
N GLU A 23 -1.24 11.77 -10.76
CA GLU A 23 -2.11 10.64 -10.41
C GLU A 23 -2.20 9.59 -11.52
N LYS A 24 -2.28 10.03 -12.79
CA LYS A 24 -2.32 9.14 -13.96
C LYS A 24 -1.03 8.34 -14.18
N GLU A 25 0.11 8.88 -13.75
CA GLU A 25 1.41 8.22 -13.83
C GLU A 25 1.66 7.29 -12.64
N ASN A 26 1.05 7.58 -11.49
CA ASN A 26 1.11 6.72 -10.30
C ASN A 26 0.15 5.54 -10.40
N PHE A 27 -1.07 5.76 -10.90
CA PHE A 27 -2.12 4.75 -11.01
C PHE A 27 -2.31 4.30 -12.47
N THR A 28 -1.34 3.51 -12.97
CA THR A 28 -1.36 2.99 -14.35
C THR A 28 -2.11 1.66 -14.48
N SER A 29 -2.19 0.87 -13.41
CA SER A 29 -2.89 -0.41 -13.42
C SER A 29 -4.41 -0.22 -13.34
N ARG A 30 -5.13 -0.84 -14.26
CA ARG A 30 -6.61 -0.87 -14.28
C ARG A 30 -7.19 -2.21 -13.84
N THR A 31 -6.32 -3.15 -13.50
CA THR A 31 -6.69 -4.52 -13.13
C THR A 31 -6.05 -4.89 -11.80
N LEU A 32 -6.78 -5.64 -10.99
CA LEU A 32 -6.26 -6.16 -9.73
C LEU A 32 -5.11 -7.16 -10.02
N ASN A 33 -3.96 -6.97 -9.38
CA ASN A 33 -2.87 -7.94 -9.45
C ASN A 33 -3.35 -9.27 -8.82
N ALA A 34 -3.16 -10.38 -9.52
CA ALA A 34 -3.57 -11.71 -9.08
C ALA A 34 -3.03 -12.05 -7.67
N ASP A 35 -1.79 -11.69 -7.36
CA ASP A 35 -1.17 -11.94 -6.06
C ASP A 35 -1.77 -11.09 -4.94
N MET A 36 -2.42 -9.97 -5.29
CA MET A 36 -3.11 -9.08 -4.37
C MET A 36 -4.61 -9.33 -4.31
N ASN A 37 -5.14 -10.25 -5.14
CA ASN A 37 -6.56 -10.59 -5.12
C ASN A 37 -6.95 -11.12 -3.74
N PRO A 38 -7.91 -10.50 -3.03
CA PRO A 38 -8.36 -10.96 -1.72
C PRO A 38 -9.38 -12.10 -1.82
N LYS A 39 -9.85 -12.41 -3.02
CA LYS A 39 -10.80 -13.50 -3.25
C LYS A 39 -10.14 -14.84 -2.92
N ASP A 40 -10.84 -15.65 -2.13
CA ASP A 40 -10.44 -17.01 -1.76
C ASP A 40 -9.09 -17.11 -1.02
N VAL A 41 -8.60 -16.01 -0.44
CA VAL A 41 -7.38 -16.00 0.39
C VAL A 41 -7.66 -15.46 1.79
N VAL A 42 -7.13 -16.15 2.80
CA VAL A 42 -7.12 -15.66 4.18
C VAL A 42 -5.87 -14.80 4.37
N ARG A 43 -6.03 -13.48 4.42
CA ARG A 43 -4.95 -12.55 4.79
C ARG A 43 -5.09 -12.17 6.24
N GLU A 44 -4.53 -13.00 7.12
CA GLU A 44 -4.38 -12.68 8.54
C GLU A 44 -3.00 -12.06 8.80
N SER A 45 -2.94 -11.11 9.73
CA SER A 45 -1.66 -10.65 10.28
C SER A 45 -1.03 -11.84 11.00
N ARG A 46 0.02 -12.42 10.42
CA ARG A 46 0.73 -13.57 10.98
C ARG A 46 2.00 -13.11 11.68
N ASP A 47 2.22 -13.66 12.86
CA ASP A 47 3.49 -13.53 13.54
C ASP A 47 4.61 -14.16 12.70
N SER A 48 5.80 -13.59 12.86
CA SER A 48 6.93 -13.76 11.97
C SER A 48 8.21 -13.63 12.79
N ASP A 49 9.31 -14.27 12.39
CA ASP A 49 10.60 -14.13 13.08
C ASP A 49 11.04 -12.67 13.24
N LEU A 50 10.64 -11.82 12.28
CA LEU A 50 10.93 -10.39 12.27
C LEU A 50 9.89 -9.56 13.05
N ASN A 51 8.66 -10.05 13.19
CA ASN A 51 7.53 -9.40 13.87
C ASN A 51 6.76 -10.43 14.74
N PRO A 52 7.23 -10.73 15.96
CA PRO A 52 6.68 -11.79 16.81
C PRO A 52 5.34 -11.42 17.50
N GLN A 53 4.91 -10.16 17.41
CA GLN A 53 3.61 -9.66 17.90
C GLN A 53 3.01 -8.74 16.84
N SER A 54 2.57 -9.33 15.73
CA SER A 54 2.16 -8.57 14.55
C SER A 54 0.80 -7.89 14.76
N THR A 55 0.80 -6.56 14.77
CA THR A 55 -0.43 -5.76 14.85
C THR A 55 -1.10 -5.70 13.48
N ALA A 56 -2.33 -6.20 13.39
CA ALA A 56 -3.11 -6.17 12.15
C ALA A 56 -3.60 -4.75 11.83
N ILE A 57 -3.22 -4.22 10.66
CA ILE A 57 -3.75 -2.96 10.12
C ILE A 57 -4.34 -3.25 8.74
N MET A 58 -5.60 -2.88 8.51
CA MET A 58 -6.27 -2.96 7.22
C MET A 58 -6.60 -1.55 6.73
N VAL A 59 -6.07 -1.17 5.56
CA VAL A 59 -6.40 0.09 4.88
C VAL A 59 -7.12 -0.25 3.58
N GLY A 60 -8.43 -0.04 3.55
CA GLY A 60 -9.22 -0.15 2.33
C GLY A 60 -9.29 1.21 1.63
N CYS A 61 -8.61 1.34 0.50
CA CYS A 61 -8.70 2.54 -0.34
C CYS A 61 -9.35 2.15 -1.67
N ASP A 62 -10.54 2.70 -1.94
CA ASP A 62 -11.27 2.49 -3.20
C ASP A 62 -11.01 3.67 -4.14
N VAL A 63 -10.88 3.41 -5.44
CA VAL A 63 -10.65 4.43 -6.47
C VAL A 63 -11.91 4.60 -7.32
N THR A 64 -13.08 4.69 -6.68
CA THR A 64 -14.28 5.18 -7.35
C THR A 64 -14.30 6.70 -7.27
N GLY A 65 -13.93 7.40 -8.35
CA GLY A 65 -14.25 8.81 -8.71
C GLY A 65 -13.97 9.95 -7.70
N SER A 66 -14.38 9.83 -6.44
CA SER A 66 -14.25 10.79 -5.34
C SER A 66 -13.12 10.45 -4.35
N MET A 67 -12.62 9.21 -4.33
CA MET A 67 -11.56 8.78 -3.39
C MET A 67 -10.14 8.74 -4.00
N GLY A 68 -9.98 9.01 -5.30
CA GLY A 68 -8.66 9.09 -5.96
C GLY A 68 -7.73 10.13 -5.32
N MET A 69 -8.28 11.25 -4.85
CA MET A 69 -7.50 12.27 -4.13
C MET A 69 -6.95 11.78 -2.79
N ILE A 70 -7.69 10.90 -2.09
CA ILE A 70 -7.30 10.35 -0.79
C ILE A 70 -6.21 9.30 -1.00
N ALA A 71 -6.38 8.43 -1.99
CA ALA A 71 -5.35 7.46 -2.39
C ALA A 71 -4.06 8.18 -2.80
N ASN A 72 -4.16 9.26 -3.59
CA ASN A 72 -3.01 10.04 -4.02
C ASN A 72 -2.31 10.75 -2.85
N LYS A 73 -3.07 11.35 -1.92
CA LYS A 73 -2.50 11.94 -0.69
C LYS A 73 -1.79 10.90 0.16
N LEU A 74 -2.39 9.74 0.37
CA LEU A 74 -1.81 8.69 1.22
C LEU A 74 -0.50 8.14 0.63
N VAL A 75 -0.43 8.02 -0.69
CA VAL A 75 0.76 7.57 -1.41
C VAL A 75 1.85 8.66 -1.47
N SER A 76 1.47 9.93 -1.55
CA SER A 76 2.42 11.04 -1.73
C SER A 76 2.89 11.65 -0.42
N GLU A 77 2.00 11.77 0.56
CA GLU A 77 2.24 12.45 1.85
C GLU A 77 2.39 11.45 3.01
N GLY A 78 1.91 10.21 2.85
CA GLY A 78 1.87 9.23 3.93
C GLY A 78 0.57 9.28 4.74
N LEU A 79 0.53 8.49 5.82
CA LEU A 79 -0.62 8.33 6.73
C LEU A 79 -0.46 9.23 7.96
#